data_AF-A0A3M7TKE5-F1
#
_entry.id   AF-A0A3M7TKE5-F1
#
_cell.length_a   1.000
_cell.length_b   1.000
_cell.length_c   1.000
_cell.angle_alpha   90.00
_cell.angle_beta   90.00
_cell.angle_gamma   90.00
#
_symmetry.space_group_name_H-M   'P 1'
#
loop_
_entity.id
_entity.type
_entity.pdbx_description
1 polymer ?
#
loop_
_entity_poly.entity_id
_entity_poly.type
_entity_poly.pdbx_seq_one_letter_code
_entity_poly.pdbx_strand_id
1 'polypeptide(L)'
;MRFTEKFYKLLLIVYVFIFSKNILQIFFGIITTSPNKQYDSLILINPLNFSNSTFIFYLLYFILYELVILGTSIYLPLYILLFFIVRRLGNKISIHILYLLILYCMAIWLFNVEMDPFCILVIGILGFLNWFLFKKWVNEK
;
A
#
# COMPACT_ATOMS: atom_id res chain seq x y z
N MET A 1 21.89 -8.62 13.45
CA MET A 1 20.49 -9.11 13.32
C MET A 1 20.40 -10.21 12.29
N ARG A 2 19.74 -11.31 12.63
CA ARG A 2 19.50 -12.44 11.73
C ARG A 2 18.42 -12.06 10.69
N PHE A 3 18.45 -12.67 9.50
CA PHE A 3 17.48 -12.41 8.43
C PHE A 3 16.03 -12.60 8.90
N THR A 4 15.80 -13.58 9.78
CA THR A 4 14.51 -13.87 10.40
C THR A 4 13.91 -12.69 11.16
N GLU A 5 14.70 -11.97 11.96
CA GLU A 5 14.24 -10.77 12.68
C GLU A 5 13.83 -9.66 11.72
N LYS A 6 14.60 -9.47 10.64
CA LYS A 6 14.27 -8.48 9.61
C LYS A 6 13.04 -8.86 8.80
N PHE A 7 12.80 -10.16 8.61
CA PHE A 7 11.63 -10.68 7.90
C PHE A 7 10.32 -10.35 8.64
N TYR A 8 10.24 -10.59 9.96
CA TYR A 8 9.05 -10.20 10.74
C TYR A 8 8.81 -8.70 10.72
N LYS A 9 9.88 -7.90 10.81
CA LYS A 9 9.78 -6.44 10.69
C LYS A 9 9.26 -6.03 9.31
N LEU A 10 9.73 -6.66 8.23
CA LEU A 10 9.22 -6.45 6.86
C LEU A 10 7.72 -6.78 6.75
N LEU A 11 7.30 -7.90 7.34
CA LEU A 11 5.91 -8.33 7.35
C LEU A 11 5.01 -7.28 8.05
N LEU A 12 5.48 -6.73 9.17
CA LEU A 12 4.79 -5.66 9.87
C LEU A 12 4.74 -4.35 9.05
N ILE A 13 5.81 -4.01 8.33
CA ILE A 13 5.81 -2.85 7.40
C ILE A 13 4.75 -3.03 6.30
N VAL A 14 4.66 -4.23 5.71
CA VAL A 14 3.66 -4.53 4.67
C VAL A 14 2.24 -4.25 5.17
N TYR A 15 1.88 -4.73 6.36
CA TYR A 15 0.55 -4.50 6.91
C TYR A 15 0.27 -3.03 7.22
N VAL A 16 1.24 -2.32 7.81
CA VAL A 16 1.09 -0.88 8.09
C VAL A 16 0.92 -0.10 6.78
N PHE A 17 1.65 -0.49 5.74
CA PHE A 17 1.54 0.14 4.43
C PHE A 17 0.18 -0.08 3.79
N ILE A 18 -0.32 -1.34 3.74
CA ILE A 18 -1.64 -1.65 3.17
C ILE A 18 -2.72 -0.87 3.92
N PHE A 19 -2.67 -0.88 5.25
CA PHE A 19 -3.62 -0.14 6.07
C PHE A 19 -3.60 1.37 5.76
N SER A 20 -2.41 1.97 5.69
CA SER A 20 -2.24 3.40 5.42
C SER A 20 -2.66 3.78 4.00
N LYS A 21 -2.34 2.94 3.00
CA LYS A 21 -2.78 3.09 1.60
C LYS A 21 -4.30 3.14 1.53
N ASN A 22 -4.99 2.24 2.22
CA ASN A 22 -6.45 2.19 2.21
C ASN A 22 -7.08 3.38 2.92
N ILE A 23 -6.52 3.85 4.04
CA ILE A 23 -6.97 5.09 4.69
C ILE A 23 -6.86 6.27 3.72
N LEU A 24 -5.70 6.41 3.05
CA LEU A 24 -5.49 7.49 2.08
C LEU A 24 -6.45 7.37 0.90
N GLN A 25 -6.69 6.16 0.41
CA GLN A 25 -7.62 5.92 -0.69
C GLN A 25 -9.07 6.28 -0.32
N ILE A 26 -9.52 5.95 0.90
CA ILE A 26 -10.83 6.37 1.41
C ILE A 26 -10.88 7.89 1.53
N PHE A 27 -9.87 8.50 2.16
CA PHE A 27 -9.82 9.95 2.36
C PHE A 27 -9.86 10.70 1.03
N PHE A 28 -9.02 10.33 0.07
CA PHE A 28 -8.98 10.97 -1.24
C PHE A 28 -10.19 10.61 -2.10
N GLY A 29 -10.69 9.36 -2.04
CA GLY A 29 -11.89 8.94 -2.76
C GLY A 29 -13.18 9.63 -2.31
N ILE A 30 -13.25 10.06 -1.04
CA ILE A 30 -14.35 10.92 -0.55
C ILE A 30 -14.24 12.34 -1.14
N ILE A 31 -13.02 12.85 -1.30
CA ILE A 31 -12.75 14.22 -1.78
C ILE A 31 -12.92 14.31 -3.30
N THR A 32 -12.49 13.27 -4.02
CA THR A 32 -12.59 13.20 -5.48
C THR A 32 -13.80 12.34 -5.84
N THR A 33 -14.96 12.97 -6.04
CA THR A 33 -16.13 12.33 -6.66
C THR A 33 -15.80 11.92 -8.10
N SER A 34 -15.03 10.84 -8.25
CA SER A 34 -14.60 10.30 -9.52
C SER A 34 -15.75 9.50 -10.14
N PRO A 35 -16.10 9.73 -11.42
CA PRO A 35 -17.09 8.93 -12.13
C PRO A 35 -16.57 7.52 -12.47
N ASN A 36 -15.26 7.27 -12.32
CA ASN A 36 -14.64 5.98 -12.55
C ASN A 36 -14.88 5.04 -11.37
N LYS A 37 -16.00 4.32 -11.43
CA LYS A 37 -16.39 3.22 -10.53
C LYS A 37 -15.41 2.04 -10.46
N GLN A 38 -14.30 2.07 -11.20
CA GLN A 38 -13.22 1.11 -11.02
C GLN A 38 -12.36 1.41 -9.78
N TYR A 39 -12.36 2.65 -9.29
CA TYR A 39 -11.93 2.93 -7.91
C TYR A 39 -12.97 2.48 -6.88
N ASP A 40 -14.23 2.25 -7.30
CA ASP A 40 -15.27 1.59 -6.49
C ASP A 40 -15.02 0.10 -6.27
N SER A 41 -14.00 -0.56 -6.83
CA SER A 41 -13.69 -1.92 -6.37
C SER A 41 -13.11 -1.93 -4.94
N LEU A 42 -12.61 -0.78 -4.48
CA LEU A 42 -12.25 -0.49 -3.09
C LEU A 42 -13.21 0.53 -2.44
N ILE A 43 -13.81 1.41 -3.25
CA ILE A 43 -14.90 2.35 -2.90
C ILE A 43 -16.27 1.73 -3.28
N LEU A 44 -16.52 0.44 -3.05
CA LEU A 44 -17.91 -0.10 -3.08
C LEU A 44 -18.59 0.14 -1.72
N ILE A 45 -18.01 1.05 -0.95
CA ILE A 45 -18.28 1.35 0.43
C ILE A 45 -18.62 2.83 0.42
N ASN A 46 -19.89 3.15 0.16
CA ASN A 46 -20.43 4.38 0.69
C ASN A 46 -20.75 4.07 2.17
N PRO A 47 -19.85 4.39 3.13
CA PRO A 47 -20.02 3.99 4.53
C PRO A 47 -21.33 4.51 5.15
N LEU A 48 -21.92 5.53 4.52
CA LEU A 48 -23.16 6.16 4.94
C LEU A 48 -24.41 5.29 4.71
N ASN A 49 -24.32 4.21 3.93
CA ASN A 49 -25.47 3.36 3.57
C ASN A 49 -25.43 1.92 4.14
N PHE A 50 -24.47 1.58 5.02
CA PHE A 50 -24.40 0.22 5.55
C PHE A 50 -25.30 -0.01 6.77
N SER A 51 -25.97 -1.16 6.78
CA SER A 51 -26.42 -1.78 8.01
C SER A 51 -25.23 -2.37 8.78
N ASN A 52 -25.33 -2.48 10.12
CA ASN A 52 -24.27 -3.01 10.98
C ASN A 52 -23.76 -4.41 10.55
N SER A 53 -24.63 -5.28 10.03
CA SER A 53 -24.25 -6.62 9.56
C SER A 53 -23.36 -6.57 8.32
N THR A 54 -23.66 -5.67 7.39
CA THR A 54 -22.90 -5.53 6.15
C THR A 54 -21.49 -4.98 6.43
N PHE A 55 -21.37 -4.03 7.37
CA PHE A 55 -20.07 -3.51 7.81
C PHE A 55 -19.13 -4.61 8.35
N ILE A 56 -19.65 -5.54 9.16
CA ILE A 56 -18.86 -6.65 9.72
C ILE A 56 -18.32 -7.58 8.62
N PHE A 57 -19.16 -7.93 7.63
CA PHE A 57 -18.72 -8.76 6.50
C PHE A 57 -17.64 -8.07 5.65
N TYR A 58 -17.74 -6.75 5.45
CA TYR A 58 -16.71 -5.97 4.76
C TYR A 58 -15.40 -5.92 5.54
N LEU A 59 -15.47 -5.74 6.86
CA LEU A 59 -14.29 -5.74 7.70
C LEU A 59 -13.59 -7.11 7.68
N LEU A 60 -14.37 -8.19 7.66
CA LEU A 60 -13.86 -9.55 7.48
C LEU A 60 -13.20 -9.74 6.10
N TYR A 61 -13.87 -9.29 5.03
CA TYR A 61 -13.32 -9.34 3.67
C TYR A 61 -12.00 -8.56 3.57
N PHE A 62 -11.96 -7.35 4.12
CA PHE A 62 -10.76 -6.52 4.14
C PHE A 62 -9.59 -7.23 4.83
N ILE A 63 -9.83 -7.82 6.01
CA ILE A 63 -8.79 -8.54 6.75
C ILE A 63 -8.32 -9.77 5.97
N LEU A 64 -9.24 -10.60 5.49
CA LEU A 64 -8.87 -11.86 4.85
C LEU A 64 -8.28 -11.66 3.44
N TYR A 65 -8.90 -10.82 2.63
CA TYR A 65 -8.51 -10.65 1.24
C TYR A 65 -7.35 -9.67 1.09
N GLU A 66 -7.44 -8.48 1.67
CA GLU A 66 -6.40 -7.46 1.45
C GLU A 66 -5.17 -7.68 2.33
N LEU A 67 -5.36 -7.94 3.62
CA LEU A 67 -4.22 -8.14 4.51
C LEU A 67 -3.61 -9.53 4.32
N VAL A 68 -4.39 -10.61 4.39
CA VAL A 68 -3.81 -11.95 4.30
C VAL A 68 -3.46 -12.32 2.87
N ILE A 69 -4.43 -12.39 1.95
CA ILE A 69 -4.18 -12.91 0.60
C ILE A 69 -3.27 -11.95 -0.19
N LEU A 70 -3.70 -10.71 -0.43
CA LEU A 70 -2.90 -9.77 -1.21
C LEU A 70 -1.61 -9.37 -0.50
N GLY A 71 -1.67 -9.14 0.82
CA GLY A 71 -0.50 -8.76 1.61
C GLY A 71 0.62 -9.80 1.55
N THR A 72 0.30 -11.10 1.62
CA THR A 72 1.32 -12.15 1.57
C THR A 72 1.72 -12.56 0.15
N SER A 73 0.78 -12.57 -0.81
CA SER A 73 1.06 -13.08 -2.17
C SER A 73 1.67 -12.04 -3.11
N ILE A 74 1.34 -10.76 -2.95
CA ILE A 74 1.79 -9.69 -3.85
C ILE A 74 2.69 -8.70 -3.10
N TYR A 75 2.19 -8.09 -2.03
CA TYR A 75 2.95 -7.02 -1.36
C TYR A 75 4.22 -7.56 -0.69
N LEU A 76 4.17 -8.70 -0.01
CA LEU A 76 5.35 -9.24 0.67
C LEU A 76 6.52 -9.53 -0.29
N PRO A 77 6.34 -10.22 -1.44
CA PRO A 77 7.39 -10.33 -2.46
C PRO A 77 7.95 -8.99 -2.94
N LEU A 78 7.07 -8.00 -3.17
CA LEU A 78 7.50 -6.65 -3.57
C LEU A 78 8.34 -5.98 -2.46
N TYR A 79 7.98 -6.16 -1.20
CA TYR A 79 8.75 -5.60 -0.08
C TYR A 79 10.07 -6.32 0.15
N ILE A 80 10.14 -7.63 -0.11
CA ILE A 80 11.39 -8.39 -0.11
C ILE A 80 12.33 -7.85 -1.20
N LEU A 81 11.82 -7.58 -2.40
CA LEU A 81 12.61 -6.98 -3.47
C LEU A 81 13.10 -5.58 -3.10
N LEU A 82 12.22 -4.72 -2.57
CA LEU A 82 12.58 -3.40 -2.05
C LEU A 82 13.66 -3.49 -0.95
N PHE A 83 13.57 -4.48 -0.06
CA PHE A 83 14.56 -4.71 0.98
C PHE A 83 15.96 -4.97 0.41
N PHE A 84 16.08 -5.83 -0.62
CA PHE A 84 17.38 -6.08 -1.26
C PHE A 84 17.92 -4.82 -1.95
N ILE A 85 17.06 -4.04 -2.61
CA ILE A 85 17.44 -2.76 -3.23
C ILE A 85 17.98 -1.79 -2.16
N VAL A 86 17.22 -1.58 -1.08
CA VAL A 86 17.59 -0.68 0.02
C VAL A 86 18.87 -1.14 0.71
N ARG A 87 19.07 -2.46 0.87
CA ARG A 87 20.30 -3.01 1.47
C ARG A 87 21.53 -2.73 0.60
N ARG A 88 21.38 -2.72 -0.73
CA ARG A 88 22.48 -2.49 -1.67
C ARG A 88 22.76 -1.00 -1.92
N LEU A 89 21.72 -0.19 -2.09
CA LEU A 89 21.81 1.22 -2.50
C LEU A 89 21.68 2.21 -1.33
N GLY A 90 21.35 1.71 -0.14
CA GLY A 90 21.08 2.51 1.06
C GLY A 90 19.61 2.91 1.20
N ASN A 91 19.23 3.32 2.41
CA ASN A 91 17.86 3.71 2.72
C ASN A 91 17.56 5.18 2.42
N LYS A 92 17.37 5.50 1.14
CA LYS A 92 17.06 6.86 0.67
C LYS A 92 15.56 6.98 0.36
N ILE A 93 14.96 8.10 0.74
CA ILE A 93 13.53 8.36 0.47
C ILE A 93 13.20 8.28 -1.03
N SER A 94 14.12 8.75 -1.88
CA SER A 94 13.97 8.71 -3.33
C SER A 94 13.81 7.29 -3.87
N ILE A 95 14.45 6.29 -3.25
CA ILE A 95 14.30 4.88 -3.66
C ILE A 95 12.89 4.39 -3.38
N HIS A 96 12.31 4.73 -2.22
CA HIS A 96 10.96 4.32 -1.85
C HIS A 96 9.89 4.96 -2.75
N ILE A 97 10.04 6.26 -3.03
CA ILE A 97 9.12 6.97 -3.93
C ILE A 97 9.23 6.43 -5.36
N LEU A 98 10.45 6.30 -5.89
CA LEU A 98 10.67 5.80 -7.25
C LEU A 98 10.20 4.35 -7.41
N TYR A 99 10.38 3.53 -6.38
CA TYR A 99 9.88 2.16 -6.36
C TYR A 99 8.35 2.11 -6.51
N LEU A 100 7.63 2.91 -5.73
CA LEU A 100 6.17 2.99 -5.81
C LEU A 100 5.69 3.60 -7.14
N LEU A 101 6.41 4.59 -7.68
CA LEU A 101 6.11 5.15 -9.00
C LEU A 101 6.24 4.09 -10.11
N ILE A 102 7.28 3.26 -10.08
CA ILE A 102 7.43 2.16 -11.05
C ILE A 102 6.26 1.19 -10.95
N LEU A 103 5.88 0.79 -9.74
CA LEU A 103 4.73 -0.11 -9.53
C LEU A 103 3.42 0.51 -10.03
N TYR A 104 3.25 1.82 -9.83
CA TYR A 104 2.09 2.55 -10.34
C TYR A 104 2.05 2.59 -11.87
N CYS A 105 3.17 2.93 -12.52
CA CYS A 105 3.27 2.89 -13.98
C CYS A 105 3.02 1.49 -14.55
N MET A 106 3.54 0.44 -13.88
CA MET A 106 3.26 -0.95 -14.24
C MET A 106 1.78 -1.28 -14.12
N ALA A 107 1.12 -0.83 -13.05
CA ALA A 107 -0.32 -1.04 -12.87
C ALA A 107 -1.15 -0.34 -13.96
N ILE A 108 -0.84 0.93 -14.27
CA ILE A 108 -1.45 1.67 -15.39
C ILE A 108 -1.34 0.88 -16.68
N TRP A 109 -0.14 0.37 -16.98
CA TRP A 109 0.13 -0.36 -18.22
C TRP A 109 -0.58 -1.71 -18.27
N LEU A 110 -0.56 -2.49 -17.18
CA LEU A 110 -1.17 -3.82 -17.13
C LEU A 110 -2.70 -3.78 -17.17
N PHE A 111 -3.30 -2.79 -16.50
CA PHE A 111 -4.76 -2.68 -16.37
C PHE A 111 -5.38 -1.70 -17.38
N ASN A 112 -4.56 -1.05 -18.21
CA ASN A 112 -4.96 -0.04 -19.19
C ASN A 112 -5.86 1.05 -18.57
N VAL A 113 -5.42 1.59 -17.43
CA VAL A 113 -6.14 2.62 -16.66
C VAL A 113 -5.52 3.99 -16.90
N GLU A 114 -6.33 5.04 -16.94
CA GLU A 114 -5.85 6.41 -17.08
C GLU A 114 -4.96 6.84 -15.90
N MET A 115 -3.99 7.70 -16.19
CA MET A 115 -3.11 8.25 -15.17
C MET A 115 -3.84 9.32 -14.35
N ASP A 116 -3.83 9.17 -13.03
CA ASP A 116 -4.43 10.11 -12.10
C ASP A 116 -3.32 10.89 -11.35
N PRO A 117 -3.24 12.22 -11.52
CA PRO A 117 -2.28 13.06 -10.80
C PRO A 117 -2.39 12.94 -9.27
N PHE A 118 -3.56 12.64 -8.71
CA PHE A 118 -3.74 12.46 -7.26
C PHE A 118 -3.02 11.22 -6.74
N CYS A 119 -2.91 10.17 -7.56
CA CYS A 119 -2.14 8.98 -7.21
C CYS A 119 -0.66 9.32 -6.97
N ILE A 120 -0.10 10.32 -7.67
CA ILE A 120 1.29 10.76 -7.47
C ILE A 120 1.49 11.34 -6.06
N LEU A 121 0.52 12.14 -5.58
CA LEU A 121 0.54 12.68 -4.22
C LEU A 121 0.49 11.57 -3.17
N VAL A 122 -0.42 10.60 -3.35
CA VAL A 122 -0.54 9.42 -2.48
C VAL A 122 0.76 8.62 -2.47
N ILE A 123 1.38 8.42 -3.63
CA ILE A 123 2.67 7.74 -3.77
C ILE A 123 3.77 8.48 -3.00
N GLY A 124 3.79 9.82 -3.03
CA GLY A 124 4.73 10.62 -2.26
C GLY A 124 4.59 10.38 -0.75
N ILE A 125 3.37 10.43 -0.23
CA ILE A 125 3.07 10.20 1.20
C ILE A 125 3.45 8.77 1.61
N LEU A 126 3.02 7.79 0.83
CA LEU A 126 3.29 6.37 1.08
C LEU A 126 4.79 6.03 0.95
N GLY A 127 5.50 6.66 0.03
CA GLY A 127 6.94 6.51 -0.13
C GLY A 127 7.71 7.08 1.07
N PHE A 128 7.28 8.24 1.59
CA PHE A 128 7.81 8.79 2.84
C PHE A 128 7.56 7.84 4.02
N LEU A 129 6.33 7.34 4.17
CA LEU A 129 5.97 6.37 5.21
C LEU A 129 6.86 5.12 5.13
N ASN A 130 7.01 4.52 3.95
CA ASN A 130 7.87 3.36 3.74
C ASN A 130 9.32 3.62 4.14
N TRP A 131 9.89 4.74 3.69
CA TRP A 131 11.24 5.12 4.06
C TRP A 131 11.42 5.23 5.58
N PHE A 132 10.46 5.88 6.24
CA PHE A 132 10.47 6.05 7.69
C PHE A 132 10.41 4.70 8.42
N LEU A 133 9.52 3.81 8.01
CA LEU A 133 9.38 2.48 8.61
C LEU A 133 10.63 1.61 8.39
N PHE A 134 11.22 1.65 7.18
CA PHE A 134 12.49 0.97 6.92
C PHE A 134 13.63 1.55 7.74
N LYS A 135 13.65 2.87 7.96
CA LYS A 135 14.65 3.52 8.81
C LYS A 135 14.49 3.10 10.27
N LYS A 136 13.25 3.10 10.77
CA LYS A 136 12.92 2.82 12.17
C LYS A 136 13.11 1.35 12.53
N TRP A 137 12.73 0.42 11.65
CA TRP A 137 12.66 -1.00 12.01
C TRP A 137 13.75 -1.84 11.33
N VAL A 138 14.04 -1.62 10.04
CA VAL A 138 14.89 -2.54 9.26
C VAL A 138 16.37 -2.14 9.26
N ASN A 139 16.64 -0.84 9.24
CA ASN A 139 17.96 -0.24 9.10
C ASN A 139 18.48 0.41 10.39
N GLU A 140 18.07 -0.11 11.55
CA GLU A 140 18.71 0.19 12.83
C GLU A 140 20.22 -0.07 12.67
N LYS A 141 20.99 1.03 12.64
CA LYS A 141 22.39 1.07 13.05
C LYS A 141 22.40 1.37 14.54
#